data_AF-Q9KHS3-F1
#
_entry.id   AF-Q9KHS3-F1
#
_cell.length_a   1.000
_cell.length_b   1.000
_cell.length_c   1.000
_cell.angle_alpha   90.00
_cell.angle_beta   90.00
_cell.angle_gamma   90.00
#
_symmetry.space_group_name_H-M   'P 1'
#
loop_
_entity.id
_entity.type
_entity.pdbx_description
1 polymer ?
#
loop_
_entity_poly.entity_id
_entity_poly.type
_entity_poly.pdbx_seq_one_letter_code
_entity_poly.pdbx_strand_id
1 'polypeptide(L)' 'RSLTPEVVAAQQKIADTFQALKLIPKPLSIKDVIWTPPAKVASAP' A
#
# COMPACT_ATOMS: atom_id res chain seq x y z
N ARG A 1 -0.84 -4.86 13.38
CA ARG A 1 -0.11 -3.60 13.13
C ARG A 1 -0.72 -2.97 11.89
N SER A 2 -1.48 -1.90 12.06
CA SER A 2 -2.16 -1.20 10.97
C SER A 2 -1.14 -0.47 10.10
N LEU A 3 -1.35 -0.46 8.79
CA LEU A 3 -0.60 0.40 7.87
C LEU A 3 -0.92 1.85 8.24
N THR A 4 0.08 2.64 8.64
CA THR A 4 -0.14 4.04 8.99
C THR A 4 -0.15 4.91 7.72
N PRO A 5 -0.82 6.07 7.73
CA PRO A 5 -0.83 6.98 6.58
C PRO A 5 0.57 7.38 6.10
N GLU A 6 1.53 7.48 7.02
CA GLU A 6 2.93 7.77 6.70
C GLU A 6 3.61 6.67 5.89
N VAL A 7 3.37 5.40 6.22
CA VAL A 7 3.91 4.25 5.46
C VAL A 7 3.33 4.24 4.05
N VAL A 8 2.04 4.54 3.91
CA VAL A 8 1.38 4.63 2.59
C VAL A 8 1.99 5.74 1.75
N ALA A 9 2.25 6.91 2.35
CA ALA A 9 2.87 8.04 1.67
C ALA A 9 4.32 7.74 1.25
N ALA A 10 5.09 7.04 2.08
CA ALA A 10 6.43 6.61 1.75
C ALA A 10 6.44 5.62 0.57
N GLN A 11 5.54 4.64 0.59
CA GLN A 11 5.41 3.67 -0.49
C GLN A 11 4.99 4.34 -1.82
N GLN A 12 4.13 5.37 -1.76
CA GLN A 12 3.73 6.13 -2.95
C GLN A 12 4.93 6.82 -3.60
N LYS A 13 5.79 7.47 -2.82
CA LYS A 13 7.01 8.11 -3.34
C LYS A 13 7.94 7.14 -4.05
N ILE A 14 8.01 5.90 -3.57
CA ILE A 14 8.80 4.84 -4.24
C ILE A 14 8.16 4.51 -5.59
N ALA A 15 6.85 4.27 -5.64
CA ALA A 15 6.14 4.02 -6.90
C ALA A 15 6.32 5.17 -7.90
N ASP A 16 6.22 6.42 -7.44
CA ASP A 16 6.41 7.62 -8.26
C ASP A 16 7.84 7.70 -8.81
N THR A 17 8.85 7.37 -8.00
CA THR A 17 10.26 7.31 -8.43
C THR A 17 10.47 6.27 -9.52
N PHE A 18 9.87 5.09 -9.36
CA PHE A 18 9.96 4.01 -10.35
C PHE A 18 9.27 4.39 -11.66
N GLN A 19 8.15 5.13 -11.58
CA GLN A 19 7.48 5.66 -12.77
C GLN A 19 8.32 6.75 -13.45
N ALA A 20 8.89 7.68 -12.68
CA ALA A 20 9.74 8.76 -13.20
C ALA A 20 10.99 8.20 -13.91
N LEU A 21 11.57 7.14 -13.35
CA LEU A 21 12.67 6.40 -13.97
C LEU A 21 12.22 5.43 -15.08
N LYS A 22 10.91 5.35 -15.37
CA LYS A 22 10.30 4.45 -16.36
C LYS A 22 10.59 2.96 -16.12
N LEU A 23 10.85 2.59 -14.86
CA LEU A 23 11.01 1.20 -14.43
C LEU A 23 9.67 0.47 -14.33
N ILE A 24 8.57 1.23 -14.17
CA ILE A 24 7.20 0.72 -14.29
C ILE A 24 6.45 1.47 -15.41
N PRO A 25 5.66 0.76 -16.24
CA PRO A 25 5.01 1.36 -17.40
C PRO A 25 3.72 2.11 -17.04
N LYS A 26 3.14 1.88 -15.86
CA LYS A 26 1.88 2.49 -15.42
C LYS A 26 2.04 3.09 -14.03
N PRO A 27 1.47 4.29 -13.77
CA PRO A 27 1.41 4.85 -12.43
C PRO A 27 0.62 3.92 -11.49
N LEU A 28 1.12 3.77 -10.27
CA LEU A 28 0.53 2.91 -9.24
C LEU A 28 0.11 3.76 -8.04
N SER A 29 -1.16 3.72 -7.70
CA SER A 29 -1.70 4.35 -6.49
C SER A 29 -1.67 3.36 -5.34
N ILE A 30 -0.78 3.52 -4.36
CA ILE A 30 -0.62 2.55 -3.26
C ILE A 30 -1.88 2.42 -2.44
N LYS A 31 -2.64 3.51 -2.28
CA LYS A 31 -3.92 3.54 -1.55
C LYS A 31 -4.90 2.46 -2.02
N ASP A 32 -4.89 2.16 -3.33
CA ASP A 32 -5.83 1.21 -3.95
C ASP A 32 -5.37 -0.24 -3.79
N VAL A 33 -4.12 -0.46 -3.37
CA VAL A 33 -3.49 -1.80 -3.24
C VAL A 33 -3.29 -2.18 -1.77
N ILE A 34 -3.71 -1.33 -0.82
CA ILE A 34 -3.63 -1.65 0.61
C ILE A 34 -4.56 -2.80 0.91
N TRP A 35 -4.00 -3.99 1.07
CA TRP A 35 -4.72 -5.13 1.60
C TRP A 35 -5.04 -4.87 3.08
N THR A 36 -6.34 -4.75 3.37
CA THR A 36 -6.82 -4.68 4.75
C THR A 36 -7.09 -6.11 5.21
N PRO A 37 -6.38 -6.63 6.23
CA PRO A 37 -6.64 -7.97 6.72
C PRO A 37 -8.11 -8.07 7.15
N PRO A 38 -8.84 -9.13 6.76
CA PRO A 38 -10.16 -9.35 7.30
C PRO A 38 -10.03 -9.38 8.83
N ALA A 39 -10.84 -8.58 9.51
CA ALA A 39 -10.86 -8.57 10.97
C ALA A 39 -11.09 -10.02 11.41
N LYS A 40 -10.04 -10.61 12.02
CA LYS A 40 -10.08 -11.97 12.52
C LYS A 40 -11.27 -12.01 13.47
N VAL A 41 -12.35 -12.67 13.04
CA VAL A 41 -13.50 -12.95 13.89
C VAL A 41 -12.95 -13.72 15.08
N ALA A 42 -12.85 -13.04 16.22
CA ALA A 42 -12.56 -13.69 17.48
C ALA A 42 -13.82 -14.46 17.82
N SER A 43 -13.83 -15.75 17.49
CA SER A 43 -14.89 -16.65 17.91
C SER A 43 -14.31 -18.04 18.08
N ALA A 44 -13.87 -18.34 19.29
CA ALA A 44 -14.06 -19.65 19.88
C ALA A 44 -14.00 -19.52 21.42
N PRO A 45 -14.94 -20.17 22.15
CA PRO A 45 -15.17 -20.05 23.58
C PRO A 45 -14.06 -20.62 24.47
#